data_AF-Q9I3F7-F1
#
_entry.id   AF-Q9I3F7-F1
#
_cell.length_a   1.000
_cell.length_b   1.000
_cell.length_c   1.000
_cell.angle_alpha   90.00
_cell.angle_beta   90.00
_cell.angle_gamma   90.00
#
_symmetry.space_group_name_H-M   'P 1'
#
loop_
_entity.id
_entity.type
_entity.pdbx_description
1 polymer ?
#
loop_
_entity_poly.entity_id
_entity_poly.type
_entity_poly.pdbx_seq_one_letter_code
_entity_poly.pdbx_strand_id
1 'polypeptide(L)'
;MIPVDYCAEALIGLALKPCLGHSLYHISAGHRAACTFGEIDEAFARANGAAPVGERYRKVEVDDLKELAKSFESRIGPANPRLVLRALRLYSGFADLNYLFDNSRLLEEGISAPPRFTDYLDVCVQSSSAVSIPAQMQWDFK
;
A
#
# COMPACT_ATOMS: atom_id res chain seq x y z
N MET A 1 4.66 2.97 0.65
CA MET A 1 3.60 3.72 1.37
C MET A 1 4.25 4.77 2.24
N ILE A 2 3.57 5.88 2.50
CA ILE A 2 4.02 6.97 3.38
C ILE A 2 2.85 7.43 4.27
N PRO A 3 3.10 7.99 5.46
CA PRO A 3 2.05 8.64 6.25
C PRO A 3 1.47 9.87 5.53
N VAL A 4 0.20 10.17 5.79
CA VAL A 4 -0.44 11.38 5.25
C VAL A 4 0.20 12.66 5.79
N ASP A 5 0.61 12.66 7.07
CA ASP A 5 1.26 13.81 7.70
C ASP A 5 2.62 14.10 7.05
N TYR A 6 3.41 13.06 6.76
CA TYR A 6 4.64 13.20 5.98
C TYR A 6 4.38 13.80 4.60
N CYS A 7 3.31 13.33 3.93
CA CYS A 7 2.94 13.86 2.62
C CYS A 7 2.59 15.36 2.70
N ALA A 8 1.82 15.77 3.71
CA ALA A 8 1.46 17.16 3.94
C ALA A 8 2.68 18.03 4.25
N GLU A 9 3.58 17.58 5.12
CA GLU A 9 4.84 18.28 5.44
C GLU A 9 5.73 18.44 4.21
N ALA A 10 5.88 17.38 3.41
CA ALA A 10 6.64 17.43 2.16
C ALA A 10 6.03 18.42 1.15
N LEU A 11 4.70 18.43 1.01
CA LEU A 11 3.99 19.38 0.15
C LEU A 11 4.20 20.82 0.61
N ILE A 12 4.07 21.10 1.91
CA ILE A 12 4.30 22.42 2.48
C ILE A 12 5.76 22.85 2.27
N GLY A 13 6.71 21.95 2.54
CA GLY A 13 8.13 22.21 2.37
C GLY A 13 8.50 22.56 0.93
N LEU A 14 7.91 21.88 -0.06
CA LEU A 14 8.09 22.21 -1.48
C LEU A 14 7.38 23.53 -1.86
N ALA A 15 6.14 23.73 -1.42
CA ALA A 15 5.32 24.88 -1.80
C ALA A 15 5.86 26.22 -1.23
N LEU A 16 6.53 26.18 -0.08
CA LEU A 16 7.08 27.37 0.57
C LEU A 16 8.50 27.72 0.14
N LYS A 17 9.14 26.89 -0.70
CA LYS A 17 10.48 27.20 -1.21
C LYS A 17 10.45 28.33 -2.24
N PRO A 18 11.35 29.33 -2.14
CA PRO A 18 11.42 30.41 -3.13
C PRO A 18 11.78 29.91 -4.54
N CYS A 19 12.57 28.85 -4.63
CA CYS A 19 12.97 28.21 -5.87
C CYS A 19 13.10 26.69 -5.63
N LEU A 20 12.61 25.90 -6.58
CA LEU A 20 12.70 24.45 -6.60
C LEU A 20 13.84 24.03 -7.53
N GLY A 21 14.65 23.08 -7.11
CA GLY A 21 15.75 22.52 -7.90
C GLY A 21 15.29 21.63 -9.05
N HIS A 22 14.05 21.13 -8.99
CA HIS A 22 13.47 20.21 -9.98
C HIS A 22 12.03 20.62 -10.33
N SER A 23 11.55 20.21 -11.51
CA SER A 23 10.15 20.45 -11.94
C SER A 23 9.17 19.33 -11.55
N LEU A 24 9.69 18.20 -11.07
CA LEU A 24 8.91 17.02 -10.69
C LEU A 24 9.54 16.31 -9.50
N TYR A 25 8.69 15.98 -8.52
CA TYR A 25 9.04 15.27 -7.31
C TYR A 25 8.10 14.09 -7.08
N HIS A 26 8.64 13.00 -6.53
CA HIS A 26 7.83 11.91 -6.00
C HIS A 26 7.86 11.94 -4.48
N ILE A 27 6.73 12.28 -3.88
CA ILE A 27 6.52 12.18 -2.44
C ILE A 27 6.23 10.71 -2.13
N SER A 28 7.28 9.99 -1.75
CA SER A 28 7.25 8.53 -1.60
C SER A 28 8.30 8.05 -0.60
N ALA A 29 8.22 6.77 -0.23
CA ALA A 29 9.18 6.13 0.67
C ALA A 29 10.61 6.09 0.11
N GLY A 30 10.76 6.08 -1.22
CA GLY A 30 12.04 5.89 -1.87
C GLY A 30 12.68 4.52 -1.60
N HIS A 31 13.84 4.30 -2.18
CA HIS A 31 14.57 3.03 -2.07
C HIS A 31 15.00 2.67 -0.64
N ARG A 32 15.17 3.67 0.24
CA ARG A 32 15.67 3.46 1.61
C ARG A 32 14.58 3.08 2.61
N ALA A 33 13.35 3.57 2.41
CA ALA A 33 12.25 3.36 3.36
C ALA A 33 11.12 2.46 2.83
N ALA A 34 11.21 2.00 1.57
CA ALA A 34 10.26 1.03 1.05
C ALA A 34 10.31 -0.30 1.81
N CYS A 35 9.16 -0.97 1.84
CA CYS A 35 8.96 -2.27 2.47
C CYS A 35 8.42 -3.26 1.45
N THR A 36 8.90 -4.49 1.53
CA THR A 36 8.37 -5.66 0.83
C THR A 36 7.08 -6.14 1.50
N PHE A 37 6.29 -6.95 0.79
CA PHE A 37 5.11 -7.58 1.38
C PHE A 37 5.48 -8.45 2.61
N GLY A 38 6.59 -9.20 2.55
CA GLY A 38 7.03 -10.03 3.67
C GLY A 38 7.30 -9.22 4.94
N GLU A 39 7.99 -8.09 4.83
CA GLU A 39 8.21 -7.18 5.97
C GLU A 39 6.89 -6.62 6.54
N ILE A 40 5.93 -6.32 5.67
CA ILE A 40 4.61 -5.84 6.07
C ILE A 40 3.81 -6.94 6.78
N ASP A 41 3.81 -8.16 6.23
CA ASP A 41 3.13 -9.32 6.81
C ASP A 41 3.66 -9.65 8.21
N GLU A 42 4.99 -9.66 8.37
CA GLU A 42 5.62 -9.87 9.68
C GLU A 42 5.26 -8.77 10.67
N ALA A 43 5.32 -7.49 10.26
CA ALA A 43 5.00 -6.38 11.14
C ALA A 43 3.50 -6.37 11.53
N PHE A 44 2.62 -6.68 10.58
CA PHE A 44 1.18 -6.81 10.81
C PHE A 44 0.88 -7.97 11.77
N ALA A 45 1.49 -9.13 11.55
CA ALA A 45 1.33 -10.30 12.39
C ALA A 45 1.77 -10.03 13.83
N ARG A 46 2.92 -9.36 14.02
CA ARG A 46 3.38 -8.92 15.34
C ARG A 46 2.39 -7.97 16.00
N ALA A 47 1.92 -6.94 15.27
CA ALA A 47 0.96 -5.97 15.80
C ALA A 47 -0.38 -6.59 16.20
N ASN A 48 -0.82 -7.62 15.47
CA ASN A 48 -2.10 -8.29 15.69
C ASN A 48 -1.99 -9.54 16.61
N GLY A 49 -0.81 -9.85 17.15
CA GLY A 49 -0.59 -11.05 17.96
C GLY A 49 -0.87 -12.37 17.23
N ALA A 50 -0.68 -12.40 15.91
CA ALA A 50 -0.99 -13.52 15.04
C ALA A 50 0.28 -14.08 14.37
N ALA A 51 0.15 -15.25 13.74
CA ALA A 51 1.21 -15.77 12.87
C ALA A 51 1.18 -15.07 11.51
N PRO A 52 2.34 -14.81 10.89
CA PRO A 52 2.40 -14.26 9.54
C PRO A 52 1.74 -15.18 8.51
N VAL A 53 1.33 -14.61 7.39
CA VAL A 53 0.90 -15.39 6.21
C VAL A 53 2.07 -16.24 5.71
N GLY A 54 3.27 -15.65 5.63
CA GLY A 54 4.51 -16.28 5.23
C GLY A 54 4.40 -16.89 3.83
N GLU A 55 4.96 -18.09 3.66
CA GLU A 55 4.99 -18.86 2.40
C GLU A 55 3.62 -19.16 1.78
N ARG A 56 2.52 -18.96 2.54
CA ARG A 56 1.17 -19.08 1.98
C ARG A 56 0.83 -17.94 1.02
N TYR A 57 1.51 -16.80 1.15
CA TYR A 57 1.39 -15.70 0.22
C TYR A 57 2.22 -16.01 -1.02
N ARG A 58 1.56 -16.07 -2.17
CA ARG A 58 2.21 -16.26 -3.46
C ARG A 58 1.56 -15.38 -4.51
N LYS A 59 2.39 -14.87 -5.42
CA LYS A 59 1.89 -14.27 -6.65
C LYS A 59 1.17 -15.34 -7.47
N VAL A 60 0.02 -14.99 -8.04
CA VAL A 60 -0.76 -15.87 -8.90
C VAL A 60 -0.72 -15.27 -10.29
N GLU A 61 -0.36 -16.08 -11.28
CA GLU A 61 -0.33 -15.63 -12.67
C GLU A 61 -1.74 -15.33 -13.18
N VAL A 62 -1.84 -14.39 -14.12
CA VAL A 62 -3.13 -13.90 -14.63
C VAL A 62 -4.02 -15.02 -15.17
N ASP A 63 -3.40 -16.02 -15.80
CA ASP A 63 -4.10 -17.18 -16.39
C ASP A 63 -4.69 -18.10 -15.32
N ASP A 64 -4.06 -18.16 -14.14
CA ASP A 64 -4.48 -18.99 -13.00
C ASP A 64 -5.59 -18.33 -12.16
N LEU A 65 -5.86 -17.03 -12.36
CA LEU A 65 -6.92 -16.31 -11.63
C LEU A 65 -8.29 -16.95 -11.79
N LYS A 66 -8.55 -17.62 -12.92
CA LYS A 66 -9.82 -18.33 -13.18
C LYS A 66 -10.07 -19.45 -12.18
N GLU A 67 -9.03 -20.11 -11.69
CA GLU A 67 -9.16 -21.17 -10.69
C GLU A 67 -9.62 -20.62 -9.33
N LEU A 68 -9.29 -19.36 -9.03
CA LEU A 68 -9.75 -18.69 -7.81
C LEU A 68 -11.26 -18.45 -7.82
N ALA A 69 -11.87 -18.33 -9.00
CA ALA A 69 -13.29 -18.01 -9.13
C ALA A 69 -14.22 -19.03 -8.46
N LYS A 70 -13.79 -20.29 -8.40
CA LYS A 70 -14.50 -21.38 -7.70
C LYS A 70 -14.64 -21.15 -6.19
N SER A 71 -13.81 -20.27 -5.63
CA SER A 71 -13.74 -20.00 -4.19
C SER A 71 -14.14 -18.58 -3.80
N PHE A 72 -14.61 -17.75 -4.74
CA PHE A 72 -14.96 -16.37 -4.42
C PHE A 72 -16.08 -16.28 -3.40
N GLU A 73 -17.18 -17.02 -3.60
CA GLU A 73 -18.33 -16.94 -2.70
C GLU A 73 -17.98 -17.31 -1.25
N SER A 74 -17.14 -18.33 -1.04
CA SER A 74 -16.70 -18.73 0.30
C SER A 74 -15.65 -17.81 0.92
N ARG A 75 -14.92 -17.01 0.12
CA ARG A 75 -13.86 -16.12 0.60
C ARG A 75 -14.31 -14.68 0.83
N ILE A 76 -15.14 -14.15 -0.08
CA ILE A 76 -15.53 -12.73 -0.10
C ILE A 76 -17.05 -12.53 -0.08
N GLY A 77 -17.83 -13.62 -0.03
CA GLY A 77 -19.30 -13.57 -0.05
C GLY A 77 -19.89 -13.51 -1.46
N PRO A 78 -21.23 -13.40 -1.57
CA PRO A 78 -21.93 -13.37 -2.86
C PRO A 78 -21.45 -12.22 -3.74
N ALA A 79 -20.87 -12.54 -4.90
CA ALA A 79 -20.36 -11.57 -5.85
C ALA A 79 -20.48 -12.10 -7.29
N ASN A 80 -20.53 -11.19 -8.27
CA ASN A 80 -20.48 -11.61 -9.67
C ASN A 80 -19.04 -12.05 -10.03
N PRO A 81 -18.78 -13.33 -10.29
CA PRO A 81 -17.42 -13.82 -10.48
C PRO A 81 -16.72 -13.21 -11.70
N ARG A 82 -17.47 -12.78 -12.73
CA ARG A 82 -16.91 -12.10 -13.90
C ARG A 82 -16.38 -10.72 -13.55
N LEU A 83 -17.09 -9.98 -12.68
CA LEU A 83 -16.65 -8.66 -12.23
C LEU A 83 -15.45 -8.78 -11.31
N VAL A 84 -15.46 -9.74 -10.38
CA VAL A 84 -14.31 -10.01 -9.50
C VAL A 84 -13.08 -10.39 -10.32
N LEU A 85 -13.20 -11.30 -11.30
CA LEU A 85 -12.08 -11.65 -12.19
C LEU A 85 -11.55 -10.45 -12.98
N ARG A 86 -12.45 -9.57 -13.47
CA ARG A 86 -12.04 -8.35 -14.17
C ARG A 86 -11.23 -7.44 -13.26
N ALA A 87 -11.67 -7.25 -12.01
CA ALA A 87 -10.94 -6.48 -11.02
C ALA A 87 -9.57 -7.09 -10.71
N LEU A 88 -9.50 -8.41 -10.44
CA LEU A 88 -8.24 -9.10 -10.18
C LEU A 88 -7.24 -8.96 -11.33
N ARG A 89 -7.69 -9.04 -12.60
CA ARG A 89 -6.82 -8.82 -13.76
C ARG A 89 -6.24 -7.42 -13.82
N LEU A 90 -7.05 -6.40 -13.52
CA LEU A 90 -6.59 -5.02 -13.47
C LEU A 90 -5.52 -4.84 -12.39
N TYR A 91 -5.82 -5.31 -11.17
CA TYR A 91 -4.86 -5.22 -10.05
C TYR A 91 -3.61 -6.07 -10.24
N SER A 92 -3.69 -7.22 -10.92
CA SER A 92 -2.53 -8.02 -11.29
C SER A 92 -1.59 -7.23 -12.20
N GLY A 93 -2.13 -6.59 -13.24
CA GLY A 93 -1.33 -5.75 -14.13
C GLY A 93 -0.64 -4.60 -13.40
N PHE A 94 -1.29 -3.99 -12.40
CA PHE A 94 -0.66 -2.99 -11.54
C PHE A 94 0.42 -3.56 -10.63
N ALA A 95 0.18 -4.73 -10.01
CA ALA A 95 1.16 -5.40 -9.17
C ALA A 95 2.42 -5.79 -9.96
N ASP A 96 2.26 -6.17 -11.23
CA ASP A 96 3.36 -6.52 -12.13
C ASP A 96 4.29 -5.36 -12.45
N LEU A 97 3.80 -4.12 -12.42
CA LEU A 97 4.64 -2.94 -12.60
C LEU A 97 5.68 -2.81 -11.48
N ASN A 98 5.35 -3.30 -10.27
CA ASN A 98 6.22 -3.32 -9.10
C ASN A 98 7.02 -2.01 -8.91
N TYR A 99 6.34 -0.87 -9.11
CA TYR A 99 7.00 0.42 -9.14
C TYR A 99 7.45 0.86 -7.75
N LEU A 100 8.71 1.29 -7.71
CA LEU A 100 9.31 1.98 -6.60
C LEU A 100 9.69 3.37 -7.07
N PHE A 101 9.02 4.38 -6.54
CA PHE A 101 9.29 5.77 -6.88
C PHE A 101 10.56 6.24 -6.18
N ASP A 102 11.40 6.97 -6.92
CA ASP A 102 12.61 7.58 -6.39
C ASP A 102 12.28 8.93 -5.73
N ASN A 103 12.70 9.09 -4.47
CA ASN A 103 12.53 10.33 -3.71
C ASN A 103 13.82 11.14 -3.54
N SER A 104 14.90 10.80 -4.27
CA SER A 104 16.19 11.53 -4.24
C SER A 104 16.01 13.04 -4.36
N ARG A 105 15.23 13.50 -5.35
CA ARG A 105 14.93 14.92 -5.58
C ARG A 105 14.24 15.59 -4.39
N LEU A 106 13.35 14.87 -3.70
CA LEU A 106 12.67 15.39 -2.52
C LEU A 106 13.68 15.59 -1.37
N LEU A 107 14.60 14.63 -1.20
CA LEU A 107 15.64 14.67 -0.18
C LEU A 107 16.69 15.74 -0.47
N GLU A 108 17.02 15.97 -1.74
CA GLU A 108 17.91 17.06 -2.18
C GLU A 108 17.34 18.44 -1.86
N GLU A 109 16.02 18.58 -1.80
CA GLU A 109 15.38 19.80 -1.29
C GLU A 109 15.48 19.95 0.24
N GLY A 110 16.09 19.00 0.96
CA GLY A 110 16.20 19.03 2.42
C GLY A 110 14.92 18.64 3.14
N ILE A 111 13.94 18.06 2.45
CA ILE A 111 12.80 17.39 3.09
C ILE A 111 13.32 16.13 3.77
N SER A 112 12.91 15.91 5.03
CA SER A 112 13.30 14.74 5.80
C SER A 112 12.93 13.43 5.09
N ALA A 113 13.69 12.37 5.38
CA ALA A 113 13.34 11.04 4.91
C ALA A 113 12.02 10.58 5.56
N PRO A 114 11.14 9.89 4.81
CA PRO A 114 9.90 9.36 5.38
C PRO A 114 10.19 8.21 6.35
N PRO A 115 9.33 8.00 7.35
CA PRO A 115 9.37 6.78 8.16
C PRO A 115 9.02 5.57 7.30
N ARG A 116 9.52 4.39 7.68
CA ARG A 116 9.12 3.14 7.00
C ARG A 116 7.69 2.82 7.39
N PHE A 117 6.93 2.18 6.49
CA PHE A 117 5.56 1.78 6.79
C PHE A 117 5.46 0.86 8.02
N THR A 118 6.44 -0.04 8.16
CA THR A 118 6.52 -0.97 9.30
C THR A 118 6.73 -0.29 10.65
N ASP A 119 7.19 0.97 10.68
CA ASP A 119 7.52 1.68 11.93
C ASP A 119 6.28 2.27 12.61
N TYR A 120 5.17 2.38 11.89
CA TYR A 120 3.90 2.93 12.41
C TYR A 120 2.69 2.04 12.12
N LEU A 121 2.92 0.85 11.54
CA LEU A 121 1.87 -0.10 11.17
C LEU A 121 1.06 -0.57 12.38
N ASP A 122 1.70 -0.74 13.54
CA ASP A 122 1.04 -1.13 14.78
C ASP A 122 -0.02 -0.10 15.22
N VAL A 123 0.29 1.19 15.10
CA VAL A 123 -0.67 2.28 15.36
C VAL A 123 -1.84 2.20 14.37
N CYS A 124 -1.58 1.89 13.10
CA CYS A 124 -2.65 1.67 12.11
C CYS A 124 -3.56 0.49 12.54
N VAL A 125 -2.98 -0.66 12.89
CA VAL A 125 -3.73 -1.85 13.33
C VAL A 125 -4.58 -1.53 14.56
N GLN A 126 -4.01 -0.86 15.56
CA GLN A 126 -4.70 -0.52 16.80
C GLN A 126 -5.85 0.46 16.54
N SER A 127 -5.58 1.55 15.81
CA SER A 127 -6.57 2.61 15.55
C SER A 127 -7.71 2.15 14.62
N SER A 128 -7.48 1.18 13.74
CA SER A 128 -8.50 0.63 12.86
C SER A 128 -9.19 -0.63 13.40
N SER A 129 -8.79 -1.15 14.56
CA SER A 129 -9.23 -2.46 15.08
C SER A 129 -10.75 -2.60 15.24
N ALA A 130 -11.44 -1.50 15.54
CA ALA A 130 -12.89 -1.46 15.73
C ALA A 130 -13.69 -1.13 14.45
N VAL A 131 -13.02 -0.88 13.32
CA VAL A 131 -13.67 -0.45 12.07
C VAL A 131 -13.42 -1.49 10.99
N SER A 132 -14.50 -2.10 10.48
CA SER A 132 -14.40 -3.08 9.40
C SER A 132 -13.89 -2.45 8.10
N ILE A 133 -13.20 -3.24 7.26
CA ILE A 133 -12.71 -2.77 5.95
C ILE A 133 -13.84 -2.17 5.10
N PRO A 134 -15.04 -2.77 4.97
CA PRO A 134 -16.13 -2.15 4.21
C PRO A 134 -16.55 -0.78 4.74
N ALA A 135 -16.49 -0.56 6.07
CA ALA A 135 -16.80 0.74 6.66
C ALA A 135 -15.70 1.78 6.35
N GLN A 136 -14.42 1.37 6.34
CA GLN A 136 -13.31 2.25 5.96
C GLN A 136 -13.40 2.67 4.48
N MET A 137 -13.85 1.76 3.61
CA MET A 137 -13.99 1.99 2.16
C MET A 137 -15.31 2.66 1.75
N GLN A 138 -16.20 3.00 2.69
CA GLN A 138 -17.54 3.50 2.37
C GLN A 138 -17.54 4.83 1.61
N TRP A 139 -16.44 5.59 1.69
CA TRP A 139 -16.27 6.88 1.02
C TRP A 139 -15.55 6.77 -0.33
N ASP A 140 -14.96 5.62 -0.66
CA ASP A 140 -14.20 5.42 -1.90
C ASP A 140 -15.10 5.36 -3.15
N PHE A 141 -16.41 5.10 -2.97
CA PHE A 141 -17.38 4.89 -4.05
C PHE A 141 -18.55 5.89 -4.06
N LYS A 142 -18.45 7.00 -3.32
CA LYS A 142 -19.41 8.10 -3.40
C LYS A 142 -18.96 9.15 -4.40
#